data_AF-V9IH53-F1
#
_entry.id   AF-V9IH53-F1
#
_cell.length_a   1.000
_cell.length_b   1.000
_cell.length_c   1.000
_cell.angle_alpha   90.00
_cell.angle_beta   90.00
_cell.angle_gamma   90.00
#
_symmetry.space_group_name_H-M   'P 1'
#
loop_
_entity.id
_entity.type
_entity.pdbx_description
1 polymer ?
#
loop_
_entity_poly.entity_id
_entity_poly.type
_entity_poly.pdbx_seq_one_letter_code
_entity_poly.pdbx_strand_id
1 'polypeptide(L)'
;MLFNFKFNETENRLDGLVQKIPKFVEKCQSFCDTSKDINTHRRINSLTLTRNAELLEVLEMPQLMESCLRSNQYNEALELSQYARQLGTKHGDIPIISSIVAEIESSWSGMVGQVVGSLRGDLPLARCLQLVGLFTINGCFY
;
A
#
# COMPACT_ATOMS: atom_id res chain seq x y z
N MET A 1 51.19 -48.37 30.25
CA MET A 1 51.33 -46.94 29.91
C MET A 1 50.54 -46.54 28.66
N LEU A 2 50.61 -47.29 27.55
CA LEU A 2 49.87 -47.03 26.30
C LEU A 2 48.33 -46.97 26.44
N PHE A 3 47.73 -47.75 27.34
CA PHE A 3 46.27 -47.80 27.51
C PHE A 3 45.70 -46.52 28.14
N ASN A 4 46.44 -45.93 29.08
CA ASN A 4 46.04 -44.71 29.79
C ASN A 4 46.09 -43.48 28.86
N PHE A 5 47.07 -43.44 27.95
CA PHE A 5 47.20 -42.38 26.96
C PHE A 5 46.04 -42.37 25.95
N LYS A 6 45.66 -43.53 25.41
CA LYS A 6 44.51 -43.65 24.48
C LYS A 6 43.17 -43.32 25.15
N PHE A 7 43.03 -43.64 26.43
CA PHE A 7 41.83 -43.30 27.20
C PHE A 7 41.71 -41.78 27.40
N ASN A 8 42.80 -41.14 27.83
CA ASN A 8 42.85 -39.69 28.00
C ASN A 8 42.64 -38.93 26.66
N GLU A 9 43.15 -39.46 25.54
CA GLU A 9 42.88 -38.89 24.22
C GLU A 9 41.39 -38.98 23.83
N THR A 10 40.74 -40.09 24.20
CA THR A 10 39.30 -40.30 23.94
C THR A 10 38.45 -39.36 24.80
N GLU A 11 38.82 -39.17 26.06
CA GLU A 11 38.18 -38.23 26.99
C GLU A 11 38.27 -36.78 26.49
N ASN A 12 39.46 -36.34 26.06
CA ASN A 12 39.65 -35.00 25.47
C ASN A 12 38.82 -34.79 24.19
N ARG A 13 38.68 -35.82 23.35
CA ARG A 13 37.84 -35.76 22.14
C ARG A 13 36.35 -35.70 22.50
N LEU A 14 35.94 -36.39 23.56
CA LEU A 14 34.57 -36.38 24.05
C LEU A 14 34.22 -35.01 24.62
N ASP A 15 35.10 -34.41 25.43
CA ASP A 15 34.94 -33.04 25.95
C ASP A 15 34.88 -32.01 24.83
N GLY A 16 35.74 -32.17 23.81
CA GLY A 16 35.70 -31.34 22.61
C GLY A 16 34.37 -31.45 21.86
N LEU A 17 33.72 -32.62 21.85
CA LEU A 17 32.42 -32.83 21.25
C LEU A 17 31.31 -32.18 22.08
N VAL A 18 31.35 -32.37 23.40
CA VAL A 18 30.41 -31.80 24.38
C VAL A 18 30.41 -30.27 24.30
N GLN A 19 31.56 -29.64 24.05
CA GLN A 19 31.62 -28.19 23.85
C GLN A 19 31.18 -27.71 22.47
N LYS A 20 31.36 -28.53 21.42
CA LYS A 20 31.05 -28.14 20.02
C LYS A 20 29.59 -28.36 19.65
N ILE A 21 28.92 -29.36 20.22
CA ILE A 21 27.51 -29.66 19.94
C ILE A 21 26.59 -28.47 20.27
N PRO A 22 26.66 -27.83 21.45
CA PRO A 22 25.82 -26.68 21.76
C PRO A 22 26.02 -25.51 20.79
N LYS A 23 27.28 -25.22 20.44
CA LYS A 23 27.62 -24.18 19.44
C LYS A 23 27.08 -24.50 18.05
N PHE A 24 27.04 -25.78 17.69
CA PHE A 24 26.44 -26.23 16.44
C PHE A 24 24.92 -26.05 16.46
N VAL A 25 24.26 -26.45 17.55
CA VAL A 25 22.81 -26.28 17.75
C VAL A 25 22.43 -24.80 17.67
N GLU A 26 23.18 -23.92 18.34
CA GLU A 26 22.98 -22.47 18.30
C GLU A 26 23.09 -21.91 16.87
N LYS A 27 24.13 -22.32 16.12
CA LYS A 27 24.31 -21.93 14.72
C LYS A 27 23.19 -22.45 13.82
N CYS A 28 22.73 -23.69 14.03
CA CYS A 28 21.59 -24.24 13.31
C CYS A 28 20.30 -23.46 13.60
N GLN A 29 20.09 -23.07 14.85
CA GLN A 29 18.94 -22.25 15.24
C GLN A 29 18.98 -20.89 14.56
N SER A 30 20.12 -20.19 14.64
CA SER A 30 20.34 -18.91 13.95
C SER A 30 20.15 -19.03 12.44
N PHE A 31 20.63 -20.11 11.81
CA PHE A 31 20.43 -20.38 10.40
C PHE A 31 18.94 -20.56 10.06
N CYS A 32 18.19 -21.31 10.88
CA CYS A 32 16.76 -21.48 10.68
C CYS A 32 16.01 -20.15 10.81
N ASP A 33 16.37 -19.32 11.79
CA ASP A 33 15.72 -18.02 12.01
C ASP A 33 16.03 -17.06 10.85
N THR A 34 17.29 -16.99 10.42
CA THR A 34 17.70 -16.21 9.25
C THR A 34 17.01 -16.69 7.96
N SER A 35 16.89 -18.01 7.78
CA SER A 35 16.23 -18.58 6.61
C SER A 35 14.74 -18.24 6.57
N LYS A 36 14.06 -18.22 7.73
CA LYS A 36 12.66 -17.80 7.84
C LYS A 36 12.49 -16.32 7.50
N ASP A 37 13.39 -15.46 7.98
CA ASP A 37 13.39 -14.03 7.66
C ASP A 37 13.55 -13.80 6.15
N ILE A 38 14.57 -14.43 5.53
CA ILE A 38 14.80 -14.37 4.08
C ILE A 38 13.58 -14.84 3.31
N ASN A 39 12.94 -15.93 3.74
CA ASN A 39 11.75 -16.45 3.07
C ASN A 39 10.56 -15.49 3.19
N THR A 40 10.42 -14.82 4.34
CA THR A 40 9.38 -13.80 4.56
C THR A 40 9.61 -12.59 3.67
N HIS A 41 10.84 -12.08 3.61
CA HIS A 41 11.19 -10.99 2.71
C HIS A 41 10.99 -11.36 1.23
N ARG A 42 11.39 -12.57 0.81
CA ARG A 42 11.14 -13.04 -0.56
C ARG A 42 9.65 -13.13 -0.88
N ARG A 43 8.84 -13.62 0.06
CA ARG A 43 7.38 -13.69 -0.11
C ARG A 43 6.79 -12.30 -0.29
N ILE A 44 7.17 -11.34 0.55
CA ILE A 44 6.70 -9.95 0.45
C ILE A 44 7.13 -9.36 -0.89
N ASN A 45 8.41 -9.48 -1.26
CA ASN A 45 8.92 -8.95 -2.53
C ASN A 45 8.22 -9.55 -3.74
N SER A 46 7.96 -10.87 -3.72
CA SER A 46 7.23 -11.53 -4.79
C SER A 46 5.79 -11.01 -4.88
N LEU A 47 5.10 -10.85 -3.75
CA LEU A 47 3.74 -10.30 -3.71
C LEU A 47 3.71 -8.87 -4.22
N THR A 48 4.63 -8.03 -3.78
CA THR A 48 4.78 -6.64 -4.23
C THR A 48 5.04 -6.58 -5.73
N LEU A 49 5.90 -7.45 -6.27
CA LEU A 49 6.19 -7.49 -7.70
C LEU A 49 4.96 -7.90 -8.51
N THR A 50 4.22 -8.92 -8.07
CA THR A 50 3.00 -9.37 -8.76
C THR A 50 1.87 -8.34 -8.71
N ARG A 51 1.76 -7.59 -7.61
CA ARG A 51 0.71 -6.57 -7.41
C ARG A 51 1.15 -5.15 -7.75
N ASN A 52 2.34 -4.98 -8.32
CA ASN A 52 2.93 -3.66 -8.55
C ASN A 52 2.06 -2.79 -9.47
N ALA A 53 1.46 -3.38 -10.50
CA ALA A 53 0.56 -2.66 -11.41
C ALA A 53 -0.69 -2.13 -10.68
N GLU A 54 -1.35 -2.98 -9.89
CA GLU A 54 -2.53 -2.58 -9.10
C GLU A 54 -2.20 -1.50 -8.07
N LEU A 55 -1.02 -1.58 -7.45
CA LEU A 55 -0.53 -0.53 -6.55
C LEU A 55 -0.28 0.79 -7.30
N LEU A 56 0.28 0.72 -8.50
CA LEU A 56 0.54 1.89 -9.33
C LEU A 56 -0.77 2.57 -9.76
N GLU A 57 -1.79 1.80 -10.14
CA GLU A 57 -3.12 2.33 -10.49
C GLU A 57 -3.71 3.18 -9.35
N VAL A 58 -3.57 2.72 -8.09
CA VAL A 58 -4.02 3.48 -6.91
C VAL A 58 -3.21 4.77 -6.74
N LEU A 59 -1.89 4.71 -6.94
CA LEU A 59 -1.00 5.87 -6.82
C LEU A 59 -1.23 6.91 -7.94
N GLU A 60 -1.75 6.49 -9.09
CA GLU A 60 -2.01 7.36 -10.24
C GLU A 60 -3.37 8.08 -10.17
N MET A 61 -4.28 7.67 -9.29
CA MET A 61 -5.62 8.27 -9.17
C MET A 61 -5.63 9.79 -8.99
N PRO A 62 -4.76 10.42 -8.18
CA PRO A 62 -4.70 11.88 -8.10
C PRO A 62 -4.37 12.55 -9.44
N GLN A 63 -3.43 11.97 -10.20
CA GLN A 63 -3.03 12.50 -11.51
C GLN A 63 -4.14 12.33 -12.54
N LEU A 64 -4.84 11.18 -12.51
CA LEU A 64 -6.02 10.93 -13.33
C LEU A 64 -7.13 11.94 -13.02
N MET A 65 -7.38 12.22 -11.73
CA MET A 65 -8.35 13.22 -11.29
C MET A 65 -8.05 14.58 -11.90
N GLU A 66 -6.82 15.08 -11.76
CA GLU A 66 -6.44 16.36 -12.37
C GLU A 66 -6.62 16.38 -13.90
N SER A 67 -6.32 15.26 -14.57
CA SER A 67 -6.48 15.14 -16.02
C SER A 67 -7.95 15.21 -16.45
N CYS A 68 -8.83 14.50 -15.74
CA CYS A 68 -10.29 14.55 -15.95
C CYS A 68 -10.82 15.96 -15.73
N LEU A 69 -10.38 16.63 -14.66
CA LEU A 69 -10.76 18.01 -14.34
C LEU A 69 -10.32 18.99 -15.44
N ARG A 70 -9.07 18.90 -15.92
CA ARG A 70 -8.56 19.73 -17.03
C ARG A 70 -9.31 19.49 -18.34
N SER A 71 -9.75 18.27 -18.58
CA SER A 71 -10.48 17.86 -19.79
C SER A 71 -11.99 18.14 -19.72
N ASN A 72 -12.49 18.73 -18.63
CA ASN A 72 -13.91 18.97 -18.33
C ASN A 72 -14.76 17.68 -18.32
N GLN A 73 -14.14 16.54 -18.00
CA GLN A 73 -14.77 15.23 -17.85
C GLN A 73 -15.26 15.06 -16.41
N TYR A 74 -16.34 15.78 -16.08
CA TYR A 74 -16.83 15.88 -14.71
C TYR A 74 -17.52 14.61 -14.20
N ASN A 75 -18.05 13.79 -15.10
CA ASN A 75 -18.71 12.54 -14.74
C ASN A 75 -17.67 11.49 -14.30
N GLU A 76 -16.59 11.39 -15.06
CA GLU A 76 -15.43 10.54 -14.78
C GLU A 76 -14.72 10.99 -13.50
N ALA A 77 -14.54 12.30 -13.32
CA ALA A 77 -14.00 12.86 -12.08
C ALA A 77 -14.91 12.58 -10.87
N LEU A 78 -16.23 12.57 -11.03
CA LEU A 78 -17.15 12.19 -9.97
C LEU A 78 -17.05 10.70 -9.62
N GLU A 79 -17.04 9.82 -10.62
CA GLU A 79 -16.89 8.38 -10.40
C GLU A 79 -15.58 8.07 -9.67
N LEU A 80 -14.50 8.76 -10.04
CA LEU A 80 -13.19 8.61 -9.42
C LEU A 80 -13.17 9.12 -7.96
N SER A 81 -13.87 10.21 -7.65
CA SER A 81 -13.98 10.70 -6.25
C SER A 81 -14.79 9.72 -5.38
N GLN A 82 -15.90 9.17 -5.91
CA GLN A 82 -16.67 8.14 -5.21
C GLN A 82 -15.84 6.88 -4.96
N TYR A 83 -15.08 6.43 -5.96
CA TYR A 83 -14.18 5.30 -5.83
C TYR A 83 -13.12 5.55 -4.75
N ALA A 84 -12.48 6.71 -4.75
CA ALA A 84 -11.50 7.10 -3.73
C ALA A 84 -12.14 7.09 -2.33
N ARG A 85 -13.36 7.62 -2.16
CA ARG A 85 -14.09 7.58 -0.89
C ARG A 85 -14.35 6.15 -0.43
N GLN A 86 -14.79 5.26 -1.32
CA GLN A 86 -14.96 3.84 -1.00
C GLN A 86 -13.63 3.18 -0.61
N LEU A 87 -12.54 3.51 -1.30
CA LEU A 87 -11.20 3.01 -0.97
C LEU A 87 -10.77 3.46 0.44
N GLY A 88 -11.02 4.73 0.79
CA GLY A 88 -10.79 5.28 2.11
C GLY A 88 -11.60 4.59 3.21
N THR A 89 -12.85 4.20 2.95
CA THR A 89 -13.66 3.45 3.93
C THR A 89 -13.14 2.04 4.20
N LYS A 90 -12.52 1.39 3.21
CA LYS A 90 -12.01 0.01 3.33
C LYS A 90 -10.59 -0.06 3.87
N HIS A 91 -9.76 0.93 3.53
CA HIS A 91 -8.31 0.90 3.78
C HIS A 91 -7.78 2.21 4.37
N GLY A 92 -8.62 2.96 5.10
CA GLY A 92 -8.26 4.25 5.71
C GLY A 92 -7.12 4.18 6.73
N ASP A 93 -6.84 2.99 7.27
CA ASP A 93 -5.73 2.74 8.20
C ASP A 93 -4.35 2.89 7.53
N ILE A 94 -4.31 2.86 6.19
CA ILE A 94 -3.08 3.00 5.40
C ILE A 94 -2.84 4.48 5.10
N PRO A 95 -1.75 5.10 5.60
CA PRO A 95 -1.53 6.55 5.48
C PRO A 95 -1.49 7.06 4.03
N ILE A 96 -0.91 6.28 3.12
CA ILE A 96 -0.84 6.62 1.69
C ILE A 96 -2.24 6.69 1.08
N ILE A 97 -3.12 5.74 1.41
CA ILE A 97 -4.49 5.73 0.89
C ILE A 97 -5.26 6.93 1.45
N SER A 98 -5.13 7.21 2.75
CA SER A 98 -5.75 8.39 3.35
C SER A 98 -5.30 9.69 2.69
N SER A 99 -4.01 9.82 2.37
CA SER A 99 -3.45 10.98 1.66
C SER A 99 -4.03 11.11 0.24
N ILE A 100 -4.10 10.02 -0.51
CA ILE A 100 -4.65 9.99 -1.87
C ILE A 100 -6.11 10.44 -1.87
N VAL A 101 -6.91 9.91 -0.95
CA VAL A 101 -8.33 10.27 -0.82
C VAL A 101 -8.48 11.77 -0.50
N ALA A 102 -7.67 12.30 0.42
CA ALA A 102 -7.71 13.72 0.77
C ALA A 102 -7.33 14.63 -0.42
N GLU A 103 -6.33 14.25 -1.20
CA GLU A 103 -5.90 15.00 -2.39
C GLU A 103 -6.96 15.02 -3.49
N ILE A 104 -7.61 13.87 -3.72
CA ILE A 104 -8.70 13.71 -4.67
C ILE A 104 -9.92 14.56 -4.26
N GLU A 105 -10.33 14.48 -2.99
CA GLU A 105 -11.47 15.26 -2.46
C GLU A 105 -11.20 16.77 -2.49
N SER A 106 -9.97 17.19 -2.17
CA SER A 106 -9.56 18.59 -2.27
C SER A 106 -9.66 19.11 -3.72
N SER A 107 -9.16 18.33 -4.68
CA SER A 107 -9.22 18.67 -6.11
C SER A 107 -10.66 18.77 -6.61
N TRP A 108 -11.49 17.81 -6.20
CA TRP A 108 -12.91 17.79 -6.52
C TRP A 108 -13.66 18.99 -5.94
N SER A 109 -13.48 19.28 -4.65
CA SER A 109 -14.10 20.43 -3.97
C SER A 109 -13.69 21.76 -4.60
N GLY A 110 -12.41 21.91 -4.96
CA GLY A 110 -11.89 23.07 -5.69
C GLY A 110 -12.58 23.26 -7.05
N MET A 111 -12.76 22.19 -7.82
CA MET A 111 -13.49 22.23 -9.08
C MET A 111 -14.96 22.62 -8.87
N VAL A 112 -15.65 22.01 -7.91
CA VAL A 112 -17.05 22.37 -7.60
C VAL A 112 -17.16 23.85 -7.26
N GLY A 113 -16.22 24.39 -6.46
CA GLY A 113 -16.15 25.82 -6.15
C GLY A 113 -15.98 26.70 -7.40
N GLN A 114 -15.10 26.32 -8.33
CA GLN A 114 -14.90 27.04 -9.60
C GLN A 114 -16.13 27.01 -10.51
N VAL A 115 -16.78 25.85 -10.61
CA VAL A 115 -18.02 25.68 -11.38
C VAL A 115 -19.14 26.51 -10.77
N VAL A 116 -19.36 26.44 -9.45
CA VAL A 116 -20.37 27.24 -8.74
C VAL A 116 -20.09 28.75 -8.85
N GLY A 117 -18.83 29.16 -8.79
CA GLY A 117 -18.43 30.54 -9.05
C GLY A 117 -18.75 30.98 -10.47
N SER A 118 -18.51 30.12 -11.45
CA SER A 118 -18.81 30.38 -12.87
C SER A 118 -20.32 30.37 -13.16
N LEU A 119 -21.12 29.61 -12.41
CA LEU A 119 -22.58 29.61 -12.46
C LEU A 119 -23.23 30.93 -12.00
N ARG A 120 -22.49 31.76 -11.24
CA ARG A 120 -22.92 33.14 -10.93
C ARG A 120 -22.71 34.11 -12.10
N GLY A 121 -22.05 33.68 -13.17
CA GLY A 121 -21.93 34.39 -14.45
C GLY A 121 -22.80 33.78 -15.55
N ASP A 122 -22.77 34.36 -16.76
CA ASP A 122 -23.58 33.94 -17.92
C ASP A 122 -23.17 32.56 -18.46
N LEU A 123 -23.72 31.48 -17.88
CA LEU A 123 -23.64 30.13 -18.44
C LEU A 123 -25.00 29.70 -19.02
N PRO A 124 -25.03 28.95 -20.14
CA PRO A 124 -26.27 28.41 -20.68
C PRO A 124 -26.88 27.38 -19.70
N LEU A 125 -28.12 27.65 -19.30
CA LEU A 125 -28.95 26.95 -18.31
C LEU A 125 -28.93 25.41 -18.40
N ALA A 126 -28.79 24.85 -19.60
CA ALA A 126 -28.74 23.41 -19.83
C ALA A 126 -27.51 22.74 -19.17
N ARG A 127 -26.36 23.43 -19.14
CA ARG A 127 -25.13 22.89 -18.51
C ARG A 127 -25.22 22.95 -16.98
N CYS A 128 -25.89 23.97 -16.45
CA CYS A 128 -26.16 24.12 -15.02
C CYS A 128 -27.03 22.98 -14.49
N LEU A 129 -28.09 22.63 -15.23
CA LEU A 129 -29.02 21.56 -14.84
C LEU A 129 -28.36 20.17 -14.87
N GLN A 130 -27.49 19.91 -15.86
CA GLN A 130 -26.72 18.67 -15.92
C GLN A 130 -25.74 18.54 -14.75
N LEU A 131 -25.03 19.62 -14.39
CA LEU A 131 -24.10 19.63 -13.27
C LEU A 131 -24.83 19.48 -11.92
N VAL A 132 -25.92 20.22 -11.71
CA VAL A 132 -26.74 20.09 -10.50
C VAL A 132 -27.35 18.69 -10.40
N GLY A 133 -27.86 18.14 -11.50
CA GLY A 133 -28.33 16.76 -11.58
C GLY A 133 -27.22 15.76 -11.20
N LEU A 134 -26.02 15.95 -11.73
CA LEU A 134 -24.86 15.12 -11.42
C LEU A 134 -24.55 15.11 -9.91
N PHE A 135 -24.52 16.28 -9.25
CA PHE A 135 -24.22 16.38 -7.82
C PHE A 135 -25.37 15.91 -6.91
N THR A 136 -26.63 16.09 -7.34
CA THR A 136 -27.83 15.76 -6.54
C THR A 136 -28.26 14.31 -6.68
N ILE A 137 -28.14 13.71 -7.87
CA ILE A 137 -28.50 12.30 -8.12
C ILE A 137 -27.46 11.36 -7.49
N ASN A 138 -26.20 11.79 -7.40
CA ASN A 138 -25.11 10.97 -6.86
C ASN A 138 -24.79 11.23 -5.37
N GLY A 139 -25.60 12.02 -4.66
CA GLY A 139 -25.52 12.13 -3.20
C GLY A 139 -24.22 12.71 -2.64
N CYS A 140 -23.57 13.65 -3.34
CA CYS A 140 -22.31 14.27 -2.89
C CYS A 140 -22.44 15.28 -1.74
N PHE A 141 -23.59 15.38 -1.07
CA PHE A 141 -23.77 16.20 0.12
C PHE A 141 -23.96 15.30 1.35
N TYR A 142 -22.85 14.90 1.98
CA TYR A 142 -22.72 14.57 3.40
C TYR A 142 -21.25 14.58 3.82
#